data_AF-A0A9X9MII9-F1
#
_entry.id   AF-A0A9X9MII9-F1
#
_cell.length_a   1.000
_cell.length_b   1.000
_cell.length_c   1.000
_cell.angle_alpha   90.00
_cell.angle_beta   90.00
_cell.angle_gamma   90.00
#
_symmetry.space_group_name_H-M   'P 1'
#
loop_
_entity.id
_entity.type
_entity.pdbx_description
1 polymer ?
#
loop_
_entity_poly.entity_id
_entity_poly.type
_entity_poly.pdbx_seq_one_letter_code
_entity_poly.pdbx_strand_id
1 'polypeptide(L)' 'NGILAFGSIITAAAAWTIIFQDLFPRGADPEGNPNDWSRDELRRWLKKRNLGFSNKDSNEKLLEKVNASFKTLA' A
#
# COMPACT_ATOMS: atom_id res chain seq x y z
N ASN A 1 -6.55 46.19 -3.80
CA ASN A 1 -7.46 45.03 -3.86
C ASN A 1 -6.83 43.86 -4.62
N GLY A 2 -6.00 43.05 -3.96
CA GLY A 2 -5.35 41.86 -4.57
C GLY A 2 -5.17 40.67 -3.63
N ILE A 3 -5.18 40.92 -2.31
CA ILE A 3 -4.96 39.87 -1.29
C ILE A 3 -6.19 38.95 -1.15
N LEU A 4 -7.40 39.48 -1.33
CA LEU A 4 -8.64 38.69 -1.25
C LEU A 4 -8.84 37.74 -2.44
N ALA A 5 -8.33 38.10 -3.61
CA ALA A 5 -8.43 37.26 -4.81
C ALA A 5 -7.45 36.09 -4.80
N PHE A 6 -6.27 36.26 -4.18
CA PHE A 6 -5.29 35.18 -4.08
C PHE A 6 -5.65 34.18 -2.97
N GLY A 7 -6.21 34.64 -1.84
CA GLY A 7 -6.61 33.78 -0.73
C GLY A 7 -7.72 32.77 -1.08
N SER A 8 -8.71 33.18 -1.90
CA SER A 8 -9.84 32.31 -2.27
C SER A 8 -9.43 31.15 -3.19
N ILE A 9 -8.44 31.36 -4.06
CA ILE A 9 -7.96 30.34 -5.00
C ILE A 9 -7.21 29.22 -4.26
N ILE A 10 -6.37 29.58 -3.28
CA ILE A 10 -5.60 28.59 -2.50
C ILE A 10 -6.50 27.71 -1.63
N THR A 11 -7.57 28.26 -1.04
CA THR A 11 -8.57 27.48 -0.28
C THR A 11 -9.32 26.49 -1.18
N ALA A 12 -9.65 26.85 -2.42
CA ALA A 12 -10.26 25.94 -3.39
C ALA A 12 -9.31 24.80 -3.82
N ALA A 13 -8.01 25.09 -3.99
CA ALA A 13 -7.00 24.08 -4.33
C ALA A 13 -6.71 23.11 -3.17
N ALA A 14 -6.66 23.60 -1.93
CA ALA A 14 -6.45 22.76 -0.74
C ALA A 14 -7.64 21.84 -0.43
N ALA A 15 -8.87 22.25 -0.77
CA ALA A 15 -10.02 21.35 -0.68
C ALA A 15 -9.89 20.12 -1.61
N TRP A 16 -9.19 20.26 -2.75
CA TRP A 16 -8.96 19.15 -3.68
C TRP A 16 -7.88 18.17 -3.20
N THR A 17 -6.90 18.63 -2.42
CA THR A 17 -5.86 17.73 -1.87
C THR A 17 -6.38 16.84 -0.75
N ILE A 18 -7.36 17.30 0.04
CA ILE A 18 -7.98 16.48 1.10
C ILE A 18 -8.75 15.29 0.50
N ILE A 19 -9.44 15.50 -0.62
CA ILE A 19 -10.14 14.42 -1.33
C ILE A 19 -9.13 13.48 -2.00
N PHE A 20 -8.05 14.00 -2.58
CA PHE A 20 -7.04 13.18 -3.28
C PHE A 20 -6.13 12.37 -2.34
N GLN A 21 -5.92 12.81 -1.09
CA GLN A 21 -5.08 12.10 -0.12
C GLN A 21 -5.77 10.86 0.48
N ASP A 22 -7.11 10.81 0.49
CA ASP A 22 -7.89 9.65 0.98
C ASP A 22 -8.33 8.70 -0.16
N LEU A 23 -8.15 9.11 -1.42
CA LEU A 23 -8.48 8.33 -2.62
C LEU A 23 -7.48 7.22 -2.96
N PHE A 24 -6.38 7.11 -2.22
CA PHE A 24 -5.46 5.98 -2.31
C PHE A 24 -5.64 5.09 -1.08
N PRO A 25 -6.70 4.24 -1.05
CA PRO A 25 -6.79 3.21 -0.04
C PRO A 25 -5.47 2.44 -0.11
N ARG A 26 -4.74 2.42 1.02
CA ARG A 26 -3.56 1.55 1.17
C ARG A 26 -4.05 0.17 0.77
N GLY A 27 -3.61 -0.29 -0.40
CA GLY A 27 -4.30 -1.35 -1.17
C GLY A 27 -4.80 -2.46 -0.25
N ALA A 28 -6.06 -2.85 -0.44
CA ALA A 28 -6.68 -3.94 0.30
C ALA A 28 -5.70 -5.13 0.38
N ASP A 29 -5.73 -5.86 1.49
CA ASP A 29 -4.83 -7.01 1.62
C ASP A 29 -4.97 -7.91 0.40
N PRO A 30 -3.85 -8.39 -0.15
CA PRO A 30 -3.92 -9.21 -1.33
C PRO A 30 -4.59 -10.53 -0.95
N GLU A 31 -5.69 -10.84 -1.63
CA GLU A 31 -6.48 -12.05 -1.48
C GLU A 31 -6.25 -12.97 -2.68
N GLY A 32 -6.39 -14.29 -2.50
CA GLY A 32 -6.20 -15.27 -3.57
C GLY A 32 -4.77 -15.79 -3.73
N ASN A 33 -4.31 -15.92 -4.99
CA ASN A 33 -3.07 -16.61 -5.35
C ASN A 33 -1.82 -15.71 -5.19
N PRO A 34 -0.83 -16.10 -4.37
CA PRO A 34 0.39 -15.32 -4.15
C PRO A 34 1.24 -15.06 -5.40
N ASN A 35 1.07 -15.86 -6.45
CA ASN A 35 1.80 -15.70 -7.70
C ASN A 35 1.34 -14.48 -8.51
N ASP A 36 0.11 -14.02 -8.29
CA ASP A 36 -0.46 -12.87 -8.99
C ASP A 36 -0.21 -11.56 -8.23
N TRP A 37 0.37 -11.63 -7.04
CA TRP A 37 0.63 -10.46 -6.20
C TRP A 37 1.91 -9.74 -6.60
N SER A 38 1.87 -8.42 -6.50
CA SER A 38 3.05 -7.57 -6.62
C SER A 38 4.00 -7.76 -5.43
N ARG A 39 5.28 -7.39 -5.62
CA ARG A 39 6.29 -7.45 -4.56
C ARG A 39 5.88 -6.69 -3.30
N ASP A 40 5.20 -5.56 -3.45
CA ASP A 40 4.76 -4.74 -2.32
C ASP A 40 3.58 -5.37 -1.57
N GLU A 41 2.70 -6.08 -2.28
CA GLU A 41 1.62 -6.87 -1.69
C GLU A 41 2.16 -8.06 -0.89
N LEU A 42 3.14 -8.79 -1.43
CA LEU A 42 3.82 -9.88 -0.71
C LEU A 42 4.44 -9.36 0.60
N ARG A 43 5.12 -8.21 0.55
CA ARG A 43 5.71 -7.57 1.75
C ARG A 43 4.64 -7.10 2.73
N ARG A 44 3.55 -6.48 2.26
CA ARG A 44 2.43 -6.07 3.11
C ARG A 44 1.79 -7.27 3.81
N TRP A 45 1.54 -8.34 3.08
CA TRP A 45 0.94 -9.56 3.61
C TRP A 45 1.79 -10.21 4.71
N LEU A 46 3.11 -10.30 4.49
CA LEU A 46 4.08 -10.78 5.48
C LEU A 46 4.17 -9.85 6.69
N LYS A 47 4.22 -8.52 6.47
CA LYS A 47 4.27 -7.51 7.54
C LYS A 47 3.04 -7.57 8.44
N LYS A 48 1.84 -7.71 7.85
CA LYS A 48 0.57 -7.80 8.59
C LYS A 48 0.55 -9.01 9.53
N ARG A 49 1.18 -10.11 9.13
CA ARG A 49 1.26 -11.36 9.90
C ARG A 49 2.48 -11.45 10.80
N ASN A 50 3.24 -10.36 10.93
CA ASN A 50 4.50 -10.31 11.69
C ASN A 50 5.51 -11.41 11.28
N LEU A 51 5.47 -11.83 10.01
CA LEU A 51 6.38 -12.81 9.44
C LEU A 51 7.65 -12.09 9.02
N GLY A 52 8.79 -12.48 9.59
CA GLY A 52 10.08 -11.85 9.32
C GLY A 52 10.49 -11.97 7.84
N PHE A 53 10.55 -10.84 7.16
CA PHE A 53 11.12 -10.71 5.82
C PHE A 53 12.20 -9.63 5.79
N SER A 54 13.19 -9.80 4.93
CA SER A 54 14.20 -8.77 4.70
C SER A 54 13.75 -7.87 3.55
N ASN A 55 13.98 -6.55 3.67
CA ASN A 55 13.76 -5.60 2.58
C ASN A 55 14.67 -5.86 1.36
N LYS A 56 15.72 -6.67 1.54
CA LYS A 56 16.65 -7.09 0.49
C LYS A 56 16.24 -8.41 -0.16
N ASP A 57 15.22 -9.10 0.34
CA ASP A 57 14.77 -10.36 -0.26
C ASP A 57 14.22 -10.11 -1.68
N SER A 58 14.54 -11.04 -2.58
CA SER A 58 14.03 -11.05 -3.95
C SER A 58 12.54 -11.40 -3.95
N ASN A 59 11.86 -11.14 -5.08
CA ASN A 59 10.43 -11.40 -5.20
C ASN A 59 10.11 -12.90 -4.98
N GLU A 60 10.95 -13.77 -5.53
CA GLU A 60 10.83 -15.22 -5.44
C GLU A 60 10.92 -15.70 -3.99
N LYS A 61 11.86 -15.13 -3.23
CA LYS A 61 12.06 -15.47 -1.81
C LYS A 61 10.92 -14.97 -0.93
N LEU A 62 10.33 -13.82 -1.26
CA LEU A 62 9.11 -13.34 -0.59
C LEU A 62 7.93 -14.27 -0.87
N LEU A 63 7.76 -14.68 -2.13
CA LEU A 63 6.72 -15.61 -2.56
C LEU A 63 6.87 -16.99 -1.91
N GLU A 64 8.10 -17.51 -1.81
CA GLU A 64 8.39 -18.76 -1.10
C GLU A 64 7.95 -18.69 0.37
N LYS A 65 8.31 -17.60 1.08
CA LYS A 65 7.89 -17.37 2.48
C LYS A 65 6.37 -17.29 2.61
N VAL A 66 5.71 -16.61 1.69
CA VAL A 66 4.25 -16.50 1.66
C VAL A 66 3.61 -17.88 1.45
N ASN A 67 4.06 -18.64 0.45
CA ASN A 67 3.59 -20.00 0.20
C ASN A 67 3.86 -20.97 1.36
N ALA A 68 5.04 -20.87 2.00
CA ALA A 68 5.34 -21.63 3.20
C ALA A 68 4.34 -21.29 4.32
N SER A 69 4.03 -20.01 4.49
CA SER A 69 3.04 -19.55 5.48
C SER A 69 1.63 -20.06 5.17
N PHE A 70 1.23 -20.13 3.89
CA PHE A 70 -0.03 -20.75 3.49
C PHE A 70 -0.09 -22.23 3.85
N LYS A 71 0.99 -22.99 3.63
CA LYS A 71 1.04 -24.40 4.00
C LYS A 71 0.98 -24.64 5.50
N THR A 72 1.56 -23.74 6.31
CA THR A 72 1.52 -23.86 7.78
C THR A 72 0.19 -23.42 8.38
N LEU A 73 -0.58 -22.60 7.67
CA LEU A 73 -1.88 -22.08 8.11
C LEU A 73 -3.06 -22.90 7.56
N ALA A 74 -2.79 -23.87 6.70
CA ALA A 74 -3.74 -24.87 6.20
C ALA A 74 -3.77 -26.08 7.13
#